data_AF-A0A962QFP3-F1
#
_entry.id   AF-A0A962QFP3-F1
#
_cell.length_a   1.000
_cell.length_b   1.000
_cell.length_c   1.000
_cell.angle_alpha   90.00
_cell.angle_beta   90.00
_cell.angle_gamma   90.00
#
_symmetry.space_group_name_H-M   'P 1'
#
loop_
_entity.id
_entity.type
_entity.pdbx_description
1 polymer ?
#
loop_
_entity_poly.entity_id
_entity_poly.type
_entity_poly.pdbx_seq_one_letter_code
_entity_poly.pdbx_strand_id
1 'polypeptide(L)'
;VSRAIAILRLTRWLTLCARVRQKSGRFTGNVYSLHDEPLPLADALFLDEGYMAFVTQAQDHHHARVQRVAQAVLASLDKDIQAGDLGRQESIIERRLQAAQHLSGSSRNQKTGGRYFTFHAASLDQLKKPAESRASEPSSQHQNSKAEAEEHDSSGCSSDYKKTTTTTTTTNTDADKKAFSESSASGSLPADQALIYPPRLSDNQKLLADRYLATINPEDRQLVLDELQGRLSSEQKGMKPVYDELRFLHSLCKAAQKGEFVPNLGIKVVEARQERASQVRPPEDEAQKAKTAEERAHSQAYAREQLAKLRASLEMDK
;
A
#
# COMPACT_ATOMS: atom_id res chain seq x y z
N VAL A 1 12.92 12.42 -2.19
CA VAL A 1 11.95 12.96 -1.21
C VAL A 1 12.72 13.49 -0.02
N SER A 2 12.40 14.67 0.52
CA SER A 2 13.12 15.20 1.69
C SER A 2 12.87 14.31 2.91
N ARG A 3 13.85 14.23 3.82
CA ARG A 3 13.73 13.46 5.08
C ARG A 3 12.50 13.85 5.89
N ALA A 4 12.20 15.15 5.96
CA ALA A 4 11.06 15.67 6.70
C ALA A 4 9.72 15.20 6.10
N ILE A 5 9.56 15.31 4.78
CA ILE A 5 8.34 14.84 4.09
C ILE A 5 8.15 13.33 4.28
N ALA A 6 9.23 12.54 4.21
CA ALA A 6 9.15 11.10 4.43
C ALA A 6 8.66 10.77 5.84
N ILE A 7 9.22 11.41 6.88
CA ILE A 7 8.81 11.17 8.27
C ILE A 7 7.36 11.64 8.50
N LEU A 8 6.98 12.82 8.01
CA LEU A 8 5.61 13.33 8.15
C LEU A 8 4.58 12.41 7.46
N ARG A 9 4.93 11.87 6.29
CA ARG A 9 4.07 10.90 5.59
C ARG A 9 4.00 9.57 6.34
N LEU A 10 5.12 9.02 6.80
CA LEU A 10 5.15 7.79 7.60
C LEU A 10 4.30 7.90 8.88
N THR A 11 4.33 9.08 9.50
CA THR A 11 3.61 9.34 10.75
C THR A 11 2.19 9.86 10.54
N ARG A 12 1.76 10.00 9.27
CA ARG A 12 0.42 10.43 8.83
C ARG A 12 0.03 11.86 9.22
N TRP A 13 1.01 12.72 9.49
CA TRP A 13 0.81 14.17 9.56
C TRP A 13 0.68 14.79 8.16
N LEU A 14 1.19 14.09 7.14
CA LEU A 14 1.13 14.50 5.74
C LEU A 14 0.61 13.34 4.89
N THR A 15 -0.31 13.60 3.97
CA THR A 15 -0.87 12.59 3.07
C THR A 15 -0.60 12.95 1.62
N LEU A 16 -0.15 11.99 0.80
CA LEU A 16 0.01 12.20 -0.63
C LEU A 16 -1.34 11.99 -1.32
N CYS A 17 -1.99 13.08 -1.74
CA CYS A 17 -3.33 13.03 -2.31
C CYS A 17 -3.32 12.86 -3.84
N ALA A 18 -2.30 13.38 -4.53
CA ALA A 18 -2.20 13.22 -5.97
C ALA A 18 -0.76 13.32 -6.49
N ARG A 19 -0.51 12.64 -7.60
CA ARG A 19 0.70 12.79 -8.44
C ARG A 19 0.30 13.50 -9.73
N VAL A 20 0.60 14.79 -9.82
CA VAL A 20 0.21 15.62 -10.96
C VAL A 20 1.14 15.33 -12.12
N ARG A 21 0.56 15.02 -13.28
CA ARG A 21 1.27 14.85 -14.55
C ARG A 21 0.77 15.89 -15.56
N GLN A 22 1.66 16.37 -16.41
CA GLN A 22 1.31 17.21 -17.55
C GLN A 22 0.49 16.40 -18.56
N LYS A 23 -0.22 17.08 -19.47
CA LYS A 23 -0.95 16.43 -20.59
C LYS A 23 -0.05 15.57 -21.47
N SER A 24 1.25 15.86 -21.51
CA SER A 24 2.29 15.07 -22.17
C SER A 24 2.66 13.77 -21.44
N GLY A 25 2.04 13.48 -20.29
CA GLY A 25 2.38 12.34 -19.42
C GLY A 25 3.56 12.58 -18.47
N ARG A 26 4.30 13.69 -18.65
CA ARG A 26 5.46 14.04 -17.82
C ARG A 26 5.02 14.33 -16.39
N PHE A 27 5.68 13.74 -15.41
CA PHE A 27 5.44 14.00 -14.00
C PHE A 27 5.80 15.45 -13.62
N THR A 28 4.86 16.16 -13.01
CA THR A 28 4.98 17.57 -12.62
C THR A 28 5.31 17.70 -11.13
N GLY A 29 4.72 16.86 -10.29
CA GLY A 29 4.93 16.94 -8.84
C GLY A 29 3.89 16.19 -8.02
N ASN A 30 4.03 16.32 -6.70
CA ASN A 30 3.17 15.71 -5.70
C ASN A 30 2.31 16.77 -5.02
N VAL A 31 1.04 16.45 -4.77
CA VAL A 31 0.11 17.26 -3.97
C VAL A 31 -0.04 16.58 -2.62
N TYR A 32 0.24 17.33 -1.56
CA TYR A 32 0.15 16.85 -0.19
C TYR A 32 -0.90 17.63 0.60
N SER A 33 -1.59 16.93 1.50
CA SER A 33 -2.40 17.53 2.56
C SER A 33 -1.65 17.43 3.89
N LEU A 34 -1.51 18.55 4.58
CA LEU A 34 -0.96 18.63 5.94
C LEU A 34 -2.13 18.65 6.92
N HIS A 35 -2.01 17.87 8.00
CA HIS A 35 -3.05 17.70 9.01
C HIS A 35 -2.63 18.29 10.34
N ASP A 36 -3.62 18.75 11.12
CA ASP A 36 -3.41 19.25 12.48
C ASP A 36 -3.06 18.13 13.47
N GLU A 37 -3.41 16.89 13.14
CA GLU A 37 -3.06 15.68 13.89
C GLU A 37 -2.86 14.49 12.96
N PRO A 38 -2.14 13.43 13.38
CA PRO A 38 -1.98 12.22 12.58
C PRO A 38 -3.31 11.58 12.20
N LEU A 39 -3.53 11.39 10.90
CA LEU A 39 -4.74 10.73 10.43
C LEU A 39 -4.88 9.31 10.97
N PRO A 40 -6.12 8.85 11.24
CA PRO A 40 -6.42 7.43 11.42
C PRO A 40 -5.86 6.58 10.28
N LEU A 41 -5.62 5.29 10.55
CA LEU A 41 -5.14 4.41 9.49
C LEU A 41 -6.14 4.33 8.34
N ALA A 42 -7.41 4.11 8.64
CA ALA A 42 -8.47 4.04 7.65
C ALA A 42 -8.46 5.26 6.71
N ASP A 43 -8.41 6.47 7.27
CA ASP A 43 -8.41 7.71 6.48
C ASP A 43 -7.13 7.89 5.66
N ALA A 44 -5.97 7.52 6.21
CA ALA A 44 -4.71 7.57 5.48
C ALA A 44 -4.68 6.59 4.30
N LEU A 45 -5.22 5.38 4.48
CA LEU A 45 -5.31 4.38 3.40
C LEU A 45 -6.31 4.80 2.32
N PHE A 46 -7.38 5.50 2.70
CA PHE A 46 -8.39 6.02 1.77
C PHE A 46 -7.84 7.17 0.92
N LEU A 47 -7.07 8.08 1.52
CA LEU A 47 -6.57 9.28 0.83
C LEU A 47 -5.24 9.07 0.08
N ASP A 48 -4.44 8.08 0.47
CA ASP A 48 -3.15 7.77 -0.16
C ASP A 48 -3.09 6.29 -0.54
N GLU A 49 -3.48 5.99 -1.77
CA GLU A 49 -3.55 4.64 -2.35
C GLU A 49 -2.23 3.86 -2.29
N GLY A 50 -1.10 4.58 -2.19
CA GLY A 50 0.24 4.01 -2.11
C GLY A 50 0.89 4.14 -0.73
N TYR A 51 0.11 4.39 0.33
CA TYR A 51 0.64 4.59 1.68
C TYR A 51 1.39 3.36 2.19
N MET A 52 0.79 2.17 2.15
CA MET A 52 1.42 0.95 2.67
C MET A 52 2.66 0.57 1.86
N ALA A 53 2.61 0.69 0.53
CA ALA A 53 3.76 0.45 -0.32
C ALA A 53 4.92 1.39 0.04
N PHE A 54 4.61 2.66 0.33
CA PHE A 54 5.59 3.63 0.79
C PHE A 54 6.17 3.28 2.17
N VAL A 55 5.33 2.85 3.13
CA VAL A 55 5.79 2.44 4.47
C VAL A 55 6.77 1.28 4.36
N THR A 56 6.45 0.26 3.55
CA THR A 56 7.33 -0.89 3.29
C THR A 56 8.65 -0.44 2.65
N GLN A 57 8.58 0.34 1.56
CA GLN A 57 9.78 0.82 0.87
C GLN A 57 10.67 1.70 1.77
N ALA A 58 10.07 2.43 2.72
CA ALA A 58 10.82 3.31 3.60
C ALA A 58 11.74 2.57 4.60
N GLN A 59 11.57 1.25 4.78
CA GLN A 59 12.50 0.43 5.56
C GLN A 59 13.91 0.41 4.96
N ASP A 60 14.01 0.52 3.63
CA ASP A 60 15.29 0.54 2.88
C ASP A 60 15.71 1.98 2.49
N HIS A 61 15.11 3.00 3.09
CA HIS A 61 15.43 4.38 2.78
C HIS A 61 16.86 4.74 3.19
N HIS A 62 17.59 5.51 2.38
CA HIS A 62 19.00 5.89 2.65
C HIS A 62 19.27 6.64 3.99
N HIS A 63 18.25 6.99 4.76
CA HIS A 63 18.39 7.71 6.02
C HIS A 63 17.90 6.85 7.18
N ALA A 64 18.82 6.48 8.09
CA ALA A 64 18.55 5.63 9.25
C ALA A 64 17.36 6.08 10.12
N ARG A 65 17.09 7.40 10.21
CA ARG A 65 15.91 7.90 10.94
C ARG A 65 14.60 7.54 10.24
N VAL A 66 14.56 7.63 8.91
CA VAL A 66 13.36 7.25 8.12
C VAL A 66 13.13 5.75 8.25
N GLN A 67 14.19 4.94 8.14
CA GLN A 67 14.12 3.49 8.33
C GLN A 67 13.56 3.11 9.70
N ARG A 68 14.10 3.67 10.79
CA ARG A 68 13.59 3.41 12.15
C ARG A 68 12.12 3.80 12.32
N VAL A 69 11.71 4.95 11.78
CA VAL A 69 10.31 5.37 11.84
C VAL A 69 9.43 4.38 11.08
N ALA A 70 9.82 3.96 9.88
CA ALA A 70 9.06 2.98 9.10
C ALA A 70 8.94 1.64 9.83
N GLN A 71 10.03 1.15 10.41
CA GLN A 71 10.04 -0.08 11.23
C GLN A 71 9.13 0.05 12.45
N ALA A 72 9.17 1.17 13.17
CA ALA A 72 8.32 1.40 14.34
C ALA A 72 6.83 1.51 13.96
N VAL A 73 6.50 2.09 12.81
CA VAL A 73 5.12 2.11 12.26
C VAL A 73 4.66 0.68 11.97
N LEU A 74 5.44 -0.11 11.23
CA LEU A 74 5.11 -1.49 10.89
C LEU A 74 4.98 -2.39 12.12
N ALA A 75 5.86 -2.24 13.10
CA ALA A 75 5.80 -2.95 14.37
C ALA A 75 4.57 -2.54 15.22
N SER A 76 4.11 -1.29 15.08
CA SER A 76 2.84 -0.86 15.71
C SER A 76 1.66 -1.51 15.03
N LEU A 77 1.63 -1.52 13.69
CA LEU A 77 0.59 -2.18 12.91
C LEU A 77 0.50 -3.68 13.23
N ASP A 78 1.62 -4.38 13.43
CA ASP A 78 1.60 -5.80 13.82
C ASP A 78 0.97 -6.05 15.18
N LYS A 79 1.23 -5.17 16.15
CA LYS A 79 0.58 -5.27 17.46
C LYS A 79 -0.92 -5.04 17.35
N ASP A 80 -1.31 -4.08 16.51
CA ASP A 80 -2.72 -3.80 16.24
C ASP A 80 -3.42 -4.97 15.53
N ILE A 81 -2.72 -5.65 14.61
CA ILE A 81 -3.18 -6.88 13.94
C ILE A 81 -3.40 -7.98 14.96
N GLN A 82 -2.44 -8.19 15.86
CA GLN A 82 -2.53 -9.22 16.91
C GLN A 82 -3.67 -8.92 17.89
N ALA A 83 -3.90 -7.63 18.20
CA ALA A 83 -5.00 -7.19 19.06
C ALA A 83 -6.37 -7.17 18.35
N GLY A 84 -6.40 -7.22 17.01
CA GLY A 84 -7.62 -7.08 16.20
C GLY A 84 -8.17 -5.65 16.15
N ASP A 85 -7.32 -4.65 16.40
CA ASP A 85 -7.71 -3.25 16.58
C ASP A 85 -7.59 -2.41 15.29
N LEU A 86 -6.91 -2.91 14.24
CA LEU A 86 -6.68 -2.18 12.98
C LEU A 86 -7.96 -1.69 12.27
N GLY A 87 -9.07 -2.43 12.40
CA GLY A 87 -10.36 -2.07 11.79
C GLY A 87 -11.29 -1.30 12.74
N ARG A 88 -10.82 -0.93 13.93
CA ARG A 88 -11.61 -0.14 14.87
C ARG A 88 -11.67 1.30 14.38
N GLN A 89 -12.88 1.79 14.15
CA GLN A 89 -13.10 3.21 13.91
C GLN A 89 -12.92 3.95 15.24
N GLU A 90 -11.70 4.41 15.50
CA GLU A 90 -11.37 5.17 16.70
C GLU A 90 -11.95 6.58 16.61
N SER A 91 -12.55 7.06 17.70
CA SER A 91 -12.91 8.47 17.79
C SER A 91 -11.66 9.34 17.98
N ILE A 92 -11.67 10.54 17.40
CA ILE A 92 -10.57 11.51 17.55
C ILE A 92 -10.30 11.82 19.02
N ILE A 93 -11.36 12.00 19.82
CA ILE A 93 -11.26 12.31 21.25
C ILE A 93 -10.60 11.15 22.00
N GLU A 94 -10.99 9.90 21.72
CA GLU A 94 -10.38 8.72 22.34
C GLU A 94 -8.89 8.63 22.01
N ARG A 95 -8.50 8.87 20.75
CA ARG A 95 -7.09 8.88 20.37
C ARG A 95 -6.30 9.97 21.09
N ARG A 96 -6.85 11.18 21.19
CA ARG A 96 -6.23 12.29 21.93
C ARG A 96 -6.07 11.95 23.41
N LEU A 97 -7.10 11.34 24.00
CA LEU A 97 -7.06 10.91 25.40
C LEU A 97 -5.97 9.85 25.61
N GLN A 98 -5.88 8.83 24.76
CA GLN A 98 -4.84 7.80 24.85
C GLN A 98 -3.44 8.40 24.70
N ALA A 99 -3.25 9.31 23.74
CA ALA A 99 -1.97 9.98 23.54
C ALA A 99 -1.61 10.86 24.76
N ALA A 100 -2.56 11.61 25.32
CA ALA A 100 -2.37 12.44 26.50
C ALA A 100 -2.06 11.60 27.75
N GLN A 101 -2.78 10.49 27.95
CA GLN A 101 -2.52 9.53 29.02
C GLN A 101 -1.12 8.92 28.92
N HIS A 102 -0.67 8.62 27.70
CA HIS A 102 0.68 8.12 27.47
C HIS A 102 1.75 9.18 27.78
N LEU A 103 1.47 10.47 27.57
CA LEU A 103 2.39 11.55 27.93
C LEU A 103 2.39 11.89 29.42
N SER A 104 1.23 11.80 30.09
CA SER A 104 1.10 12.12 31.53
C SER A 104 1.53 10.96 32.44
N GLY A 105 1.54 9.73 31.93
CA GLY A 105 1.96 8.52 32.64
C GLY A 105 3.46 8.43 32.91
N SER A 106 3.99 9.28 33.80
CA SER A 106 5.35 9.18 34.37
C SER A 106 5.52 8.05 35.41
N SER A 107 4.60 7.08 35.48
CA SER A 107 4.63 6.04 36.51
C SER A 107 5.34 4.79 36.00
N ARG A 108 6.48 4.52 36.63
CA ARG A 108 7.48 3.44 36.50
C ARG A 108 6.94 1.99 36.47
N ASN A 109 5.63 1.78 36.32
CA ASN A 109 4.96 0.49 36.46
C ASN A 109 3.68 0.28 35.63
N GLN A 110 3.40 1.08 34.59
CA GLN A 110 2.24 0.81 33.72
C GLN A 110 2.60 0.04 32.46
N LYS A 111 1.98 -1.15 32.41
CA LYS A 111 1.85 -2.11 31.32
C LYS A 111 1.84 -1.47 29.94
N THR A 112 2.42 -2.21 29.02
CA THR A 112 2.53 -2.07 27.56
C THR A 112 1.24 -1.76 26.77
N GLY A 113 0.14 -1.37 27.42
CA GLY A 113 -1.14 -1.05 26.79
C GLY A 113 -1.36 0.45 26.68
N GLY A 114 -1.36 0.98 25.45
CA GLY A 114 -1.58 2.38 25.15
C GLY A 114 -1.08 2.74 23.76
N ARG A 115 -1.60 3.83 23.19
CA ARG A 115 -1.24 4.31 21.84
C ARG A 115 -0.84 5.78 21.92
N TYR A 116 0.19 6.14 21.16
CA TYR A 116 0.51 7.53 20.85
C TYR A 116 0.32 7.73 19.35
N PHE A 117 -0.89 8.15 18.98
CA PHE A 117 -1.32 8.34 17.59
C PHE A 117 -1.00 7.13 16.69
N THR A 118 0.06 7.23 15.89
CA THR A 118 0.50 6.21 14.93
C THR A 118 1.27 5.06 15.56
N PHE A 119 1.74 5.22 16.79
CA PHE A 119 2.58 4.23 17.43
C PHE A 119 1.86 3.54 18.58
N HIS A 120 2.00 2.23 18.63
CA HIS A 120 1.70 1.46 19.82
C HIS A 120 2.78 1.76 20.87
N ALA A 121 2.41 1.88 22.16
CA ALA A 121 3.33 2.26 23.25
C ALA A 121 4.62 1.43 23.24
N ALA A 122 4.49 0.11 23.16
CA ALA A 122 5.62 -0.82 23.12
C ALA A 122 6.52 -0.68 21.86
N SER A 123 6.13 0.07 20.83
CA SER A 123 6.94 0.33 19.63
C SER A 123 7.63 1.70 19.69
N LEU A 124 7.16 2.62 20.54
CA LEU A 124 7.80 3.93 20.75
C LEU A 124 9.18 3.81 21.38
N ASP A 125 9.41 2.78 22.19
CA ASP A 125 10.72 2.56 22.82
C ASP A 125 11.81 2.27 21.78
N GLN A 126 11.45 1.77 20.59
CA GLN A 126 12.39 1.59 19.47
C GLN A 126 12.82 2.93 18.83
N LEU A 127 12.03 4.00 19.04
CA LEU A 127 12.34 5.35 18.56
C LEU A 127 13.16 6.15 19.57
N LYS A 128 13.06 5.82 20.86
CA LYS A 128 13.98 6.32 21.87
C LYS A 128 15.35 5.74 21.54
N LYS A 129 16.35 6.59 21.34
CA LYS A 129 17.73 6.12 21.10
C LYS A 129 18.08 5.11 22.19
N PRO A 130 18.66 3.93 21.88
CA PRO A 130 19.38 3.22 22.90
C PRO A 130 20.45 4.19 23.41
N ALA A 131 20.52 4.38 24.72
CA ALA A 131 21.67 5.00 25.34
C ALA A 131 22.85 4.06 25.11
N GLU A 132 23.45 4.13 23.91
CA GLU A 132 24.71 3.48 23.66
C GLU A 132 25.76 4.21 24.51
N SER A 133 26.19 3.50 25.53
CA SER A 133 27.48 3.66 26.17
C SER A 133 28.59 3.70 25.12
N ARG A 134 28.94 4.90 24.64
CA ARG A 134 30.25 5.17 24.09
C ARG A 134 30.67 6.60 24.42
N ALA A 135 31.74 6.66 25.20
CA ALA A 135 32.46 7.84 25.59
C ALA A 135 32.84 8.71 24.38
N SER A 136 32.84 10.03 24.63
CA SER A 136 33.68 11.05 23.99
C SER A 136 33.65 11.15 22.47
N GLU A 137 32.95 12.17 21.94
CA GLU A 137 33.47 13.19 20.99
C GLU A 137 32.29 14.05 20.45
N PRO A 138 32.39 15.40 20.45
CA PRO A 138 31.29 16.28 20.09
C PRO A 138 31.31 16.57 18.58
N SER A 139 30.72 15.70 17.76
CA SER A 139 30.44 16.06 16.36
C SER A 139 29.14 16.86 16.28
N SER A 140 29.29 18.18 16.20
CA SER A 140 28.26 19.17 15.90
C SER A 140 27.56 18.90 14.56
N GLN A 141 26.55 18.03 14.56
CA GLN A 141 25.62 17.89 13.45
C GLN A 141 24.38 18.73 13.74
N HIS A 142 24.38 19.93 13.15
CA HIS A 142 23.32 20.93 13.17
C HIS A 142 21.92 20.32 13.26
N GLN A 143 21.38 20.35 14.47
CA GLN A 143 19.96 20.21 14.71
C GLN A 143 19.34 21.56 14.37
N ASN A 144 18.58 21.62 13.28
CA ASN A 144 17.74 22.78 12.99
C ASN A 144 16.55 22.75 13.94
N SER A 145 16.79 23.19 15.17
CA SER A 145 15.81 23.53 16.19
C SER A 145 16.58 24.21 17.32
N LYS A 146 16.93 25.49 17.11
CA LYS A 146 17.32 26.38 18.20
C LYS A 146 16.03 26.73 18.93
N ALA A 147 15.71 25.97 19.97
CA ALA A 147 14.75 26.42 20.97
C ALA A 147 15.53 27.43 21.83
N GLU A 148 15.27 28.72 21.63
CA GLU A 148 15.74 29.73 22.58
C GLU A 148 14.91 29.61 23.85
N ALA A 149 15.58 29.75 24.99
CA ALA A 149 14.97 29.65 26.31
C ALA A 149 13.98 30.80 26.52
N GLU A 150 12.84 30.45 27.10
CA GLU A 150 11.71 31.31 27.44
C GLU A 150 12.11 32.52 28.31
N GLU A 151 11.61 33.70 27.95
CA GLU A 151 11.13 34.66 28.94
C GLU A 151 9.65 34.92 28.66
N HIS A 152 8.86 34.81 29.73
CA HIS A 152 7.42 35.04 29.78
C HIS A 152 7.10 36.49 29.40
N ASP A 153 6.26 36.67 28.38
CA ASP A 153 5.35 37.81 28.32
C ASP A 153 4.01 37.41 27.69
N SER A 154 2.98 37.50 28.53
CA SER A 154 1.58 37.33 28.16
C SER A 154 1.11 38.50 27.30
N SER A 155 0.68 38.25 26.06
CA SER A 155 -0.16 39.19 25.32
C SER A 155 -0.96 38.52 24.19
N GLY A 156 -2.28 38.64 24.30
CA GLY A 156 -3.21 39.04 23.24
C GLY A 156 -3.06 38.47 21.83
N CYS A 157 -3.99 37.56 21.51
CA CYS A 157 -4.63 37.33 20.20
C CYS A 157 -4.16 38.19 19.00
N SER A 158 -3.69 37.52 17.93
CA SER A 158 -4.22 37.74 16.58
C SER A 158 -3.93 36.54 15.68
N SER A 159 -4.98 35.99 15.09
CA SER A 159 -4.95 34.93 14.09
C SER A 159 -4.58 35.51 12.72
N ASP A 160 -3.31 35.41 12.33
CA ASP A 160 -2.89 35.65 10.95
C ASP A 160 -2.71 34.30 10.23
N TYR A 161 -3.70 33.96 9.40
CA TYR A 161 -3.63 32.84 8.47
C TYR A 161 -2.62 33.18 7.36
N LYS A 162 -1.36 32.78 7.52
CA LYS A 162 -0.43 32.75 6.38
C LYS A 162 -0.79 31.57 5.47
N LYS A 163 -1.49 31.87 4.36
CA LYS A 163 -1.60 30.95 3.20
C LYS A 163 -0.22 30.82 2.53
N THR A 164 0.63 29.91 3.01
CA THR A 164 1.87 29.57 2.32
C THR A 164 1.63 28.38 1.39
N THR A 165 1.17 28.67 0.17
CA THR A 165 1.20 27.70 -0.94
C THR A 165 2.65 27.46 -1.33
N THR A 166 3.25 26.37 -0.85
CA THR A 166 4.60 25.96 -1.27
C THR A 166 4.51 25.16 -2.57
N THR A 167 4.51 25.84 -3.71
CA THR A 167 4.69 25.21 -5.02
C THR A 167 6.17 24.85 -5.18
N THR A 168 6.51 23.56 -5.08
CA THR A 168 7.88 23.10 -5.39
C THR A 168 7.95 22.81 -6.89
N THR A 169 8.41 23.80 -7.67
CA THR A 169 8.73 23.62 -9.09
C THR A 169 10.13 23.03 -9.20
N THR A 170 10.26 21.76 -9.57
CA THR A 170 11.55 21.18 -9.95
C THR A 170 11.77 21.39 -11.44
N THR A 171 12.59 22.37 -11.79
CA THR A 171 13.20 22.48 -13.13
C THR A 171 14.29 21.43 -13.25
N ASN A 172 14.09 20.46 -14.15
CA ASN A 172 15.12 19.49 -14.49
C ASN A 172 16.09 20.15 -15.49
N THR A 173 17.31 20.41 -15.07
CA THR A 173 18.47 20.55 -15.97
C THR A 173 19.04 19.17 -16.23
N ASP A 174 19.26 18.87 -17.52
CA ASP A 174 19.73 17.61 -18.04
C ASP A 174 21.09 17.20 -17.46
N ALA A 175 21.14 16.02 -16.84
CA ALA A 175 22.36 15.24 -16.65
C ALA A 175 21.98 13.74 -16.52
N ASP A 176 22.42 12.99 -17.53
CA ASP A 176 22.59 11.54 -17.66
C ASP A 176 21.45 10.56 -17.28
N LYS A 177 21.00 9.91 -18.34
CA LYS A 177 20.05 8.79 -18.39
C LYS A 177 20.42 7.67 -17.41
N LYS A 178 19.68 7.57 -16.30
CA LYS A 178 19.25 6.28 -15.76
C LYS A 178 17.73 6.23 -15.81
N ALA A 179 17.22 5.49 -16.78
CA ALA A 179 15.81 5.19 -16.91
C ALA A 179 15.30 4.54 -15.62
N PHE A 180 14.37 5.21 -14.94
CA PHE A 180 13.55 4.62 -13.90
C PHE A 180 12.58 3.66 -14.60
N SER A 181 13.00 2.41 -14.77
CA SER A 181 12.09 1.32 -15.08
C SER A 181 11.25 1.04 -13.85
N GLU A 182 9.93 1.04 -14.03
CA GLU A 182 8.97 0.37 -13.16
C GLU A 182 9.27 -1.14 -13.18
N SER A 183 10.28 -1.56 -12.42
CA SER A 183 10.41 -2.94 -12.04
C SER A 183 9.71 -3.09 -10.69
N SER A 184 8.53 -3.68 -10.74
CA SER A 184 7.90 -4.40 -9.63
C SER A 184 8.87 -5.48 -9.14
N ALA A 185 9.87 -5.08 -8.36
CA ALA A 185 10.79 -5.99 -7.70
C ALA A 185 10.15 -6.36 -6.36
N SER A 186 9.39 -7.45 -6.42
CA SER A 186 9.05 -8.29 -5.28
C SER A 186 10.30 -8.55 -4.45
N GLY A 187 10.30 -8.05 -3.20
CA GLY A 187 11.23 -8.49 -2.18
C GLY A 187 11.04 -10.00 -1.98
N SER A 188 12.07 -10.75 -2.36
CA SER A 188 12.10 -12.21 -2.35
C SER A 188 11.91 -12.77 -0.94
N LEU A 189 10.75 -13.39 -0.72
CA LEU A 189 10.58 -14.52 0.18
C LEU A 189 10.61 -15.80 -0.69
N PRO A 190 11.10 -16.93 -0.16
CA PRO A 190 11.32 -18.15 -0.95
C PRO A 190 10.00 -18.69 -1.50
N ALA A 191 10.09 -19.41 -2.62
CA ALA A 191 9.00 -19.83 -3.50
C ALA A 191 7.83 -20.53 -2.80
N ASP A 192 6.85 -19.75 -2.33
CA ASP A 192 5.47 -20.16 -2.11
C ASP A 192 4.62 -19.52 -3.21
N GLN A 193 3.70 -20.28 -3.82
CA GLN A 193 2.84 -19.83 -4.92
C GLN A 193 2.31 -18.40 -4.68
N ALA A 194 2.47 -17.52 -5.67
CA ALA A 194 1.99 -16.15 -5.59
C ALA A 194 0.52 -16.14 -5.14
N LEU A 195 0.27 -15.65 -3.92
CA LEU A 195 -1.06 -15.66 -3.32
C LEU A 195 -2.04 -14.88 -4.22
N ILE A 196 -3.23 -15.45 -4.41
CA ILE A 196 -4.25 -14.85 -5.27
C ILE A 196 -5.23 -14.08 -4.39
N TYR A 197 -5.17 -12.75 -4.47
CA TYR A 197 -6.01 -11.85 -3.69
C TYR A 197 -7.35 -11.55 -4.40
N PRO A 198 -8.42 -11.34 -3.62
CA PRO A 198 -9.67 -10.81 -4.14
C PRO A 198 -9.49 -9.47 -4.89
N PRO A 199 -10.13 -9.28 -6.06
CA PRO A 199 -9.96 -8.06 -6.87
C PRO A 199 -10.56 -6.82 -6.23
N ARG A 200 -11.44 -6.98 -5.23
CA ARG A 200 -12.04 -5.89 -4.47
C ARG A 200 -11.06 -5.25 -3.47
N LEU A 201 -9.99 -5.94 -3.09
CA LEU A 201 -9.00 -5.39 -2.17
C LEU A 201 -8.11 -4.37 -2.89
N SER A 202 -7.96 -3.19 -2.29
CA SER A 202 -6.98 -2.19 -2.73
C SER A 202 -5.55 -2.67 -2.47
N ASP A 203 -4.56 -2.06 -3.12
CA ASP A 203 -3.16 -2.46 -2.94
C ASP A 203 -2.67 -2.24 -1.49
N ASN A 204 -3.16 -1.16 -0.86
CA ASN A 204 -3.01 -0.92 0.57
C ASN A 204 -3.58 -2.07 1.42
N GLN A 205 -4.79 -2.54 1.09
CA GLN A 205 -5.42 -3.65 1.80
C GLN A 205 -4.71 -4.97 1.56
N LYS A 206 -4.18 -5.24 0.35
CA LYS A 206 -3.38 -6.43 0.06
C LYS A 206 -2.12 -6.49 0.92
N LEU A 207 -1.39 -5.38 1.03
CA LEU A 207 -0.20 -5.31 1.88
C LEU A 207 -0.53 -5.48 3.37
N LEU A 208 -1.70 -5.06 3.83
CA LEU A 208 -2.17 -5.36 5.18
C LEU A 208 -2.61 -6.81 5.33
N ALA A 209 -3.27 -7.37 4.32
CA ALA A 209 -3.65 -8.78 4.26
C ALA A 209 -2.43 -9.68 4.38
N ASP A 210 -1.31 -9.35 3.71
CA ASP A 210 -0.04 -10.08 3.84
C ASP A 210 0.41 -10.20 5.30
N ARG A 211 0.25 -9.14 6.07
CA ARG A 211 0.61 -9.12 7.49
C ARG A 211 -0.33 -9.96 8.34
N TYR A 212 -1.63 -9.97 8.03
CA TYR A 212 -2.56 -10.91 8.66
C TYR A 212 -2.21 -12.36 8.32
N LEU A 213 -1.93 -12.65 7.05
CA LEU A 213 -1.60 -13.99 6.57
C LEU A 213 -0.24 -14.50 7.09
N ALA A 214 0.69 -13.59 7.41
CA ALA A 214 1.94 -13.94 8.07
C ALA A 214 1.74 -14.52 9.48
N THR A 215 0.56 -14.33 10.09
CA THR A 215 0.22 -14.89 11.41
C THR A 215 -0.34 -16.31 11.37
N ILE A 216 -0.55 -16.88 10.17
CA ILE A 216 -1.08 -18.23 9.95
C ILE A 216 -0.10 -19.10 9.16
N ASN A 217 -0.35 -20.41 9.18
CA ASN A 217 0.42 -21.39 8.41
C ASN A 217 0.32 -21.10 6.91
N PRO A 218 1.40 -21.31 6.14
CA PRO A 218 1.44 -21.01 4.70
C PRO A 218 0.39 -21.78 3.90
N GLU A 219 0.08 -23.01 4.30
CA GLU A 219 -0.91 -23.88 3.64
C GLU A 219 -2.34 -23.32 3.72
N ASP A 220 -2.68 -22.67 4.83
CA ASP A 220 -4.03 -22.13 5.08
C ASP A 220 -4.25 -20.76 4.39
N ARG A 221 -3.17 -20.06 4.00
CA ARG A 221 -3.25 -18.68 3.49
C ARG A 221 -4.16 -18.54 2.29
N GLN A 222 -4.00 -19.43 1.32
CA GLN A 222 -4.80 -19.37 0.10
C GLN A 222 -6.25 -19.77 0.36
N LEU A 223 -6.49 -20.76 1.23
CA LEU A 223 -7.85 -21.19 1.59
C LEU A 223 -8.64 -20.07 2.29
N VAL A 224 -7.98 -19.32 3.18
CA VAL A 224 -8.57 -18.14 3.84
C VAL A 224 -8.89 -17.04 2.84
N LEU A 225 -8.00 -16.76 1.87
CA LEU A 225 -8.25 -15.78 0.81
C LEU A 225 -9.39 -16.20 -0.12
N ASP A 226 -9.51 -17.49 -0.41
CA ASP A 226 -10.59 -18.03 -1.23
C ASP A 226 -11.93 -17.95 -0.52
N GLU A 227 -11.98 -18.22 0.79
CA GLU A 227 -13.18 -18.04 1.60
C GLU A 227 -13.61 -16.57 1.62
N LEU A 228 -12.67 -15.64 1.78
CA LEU A 228 -12.94 -14.20 1.67
C LEU A 228 -13.51 -13.87 0.28
N GLN A 229 -12.90 -14.36 -0.80
CA GLN A 229 -13.41 -14.17 -2.16
C GLN A 229 -14.82 -14.71 -2.33
N GLY A 230 -15.08 -15.94 -1.84
CA GLY A 230 -16.38 -16.59 -1.93
C GLY A 230 -17.46 -15.80 -1.17
N ARG A 231 -17.10 -15.23 -0.02
CA ARG A 231 -18.00 -14.36 0.75
C ARG A 231 -18.32 -13.07 0.01
N LEU A 232 -17.32 -12.39 -0.56
CA LEU A 232 -17.51 -11.16 -1.33
C LEU A 232 -18.36 -11.41 -2.59
N SER A 233 -18.14 -12.53 -3.28
CA SER A 233 -18.96 -12.93 -4.44
C SER A 233 -20.39 -13.30 -4.06
N SER A 234 -20.64 -13.72 -2.82
CA SER A 234 -21.98 -14.10 -2.37
C SER A 234 -22.89 -12.90 -2.10
N GLU A 235 -22.33 -11.70 -1.90
CA GLU A 235 -23.11 -10.45 -1.80
C GLU A 235 -23.92 -10.19 -3.07
N GLN A 236 -23.30 -10.43 -4.22
CA GLN A 236 -23.96 -10.30 -5.53
C GLN A 236 -25.13 -11.28 -5.70
N LYS A 237 -25.19 -12.34 -4.87
CA LYS A 237 -26.23 -13.37 -4.85
C LYS A 237 -27.28 -13.13 -3.76
N GLY A 238 -27.31 -11.94 -3.14
CA GLY A 238 -28.34 -11.54 -2.16
C GLY A 238 -27.98 -11.79 -0.69
N MET A 239 -26.74 -12.18 -0.37
CA MET A 239 -26.28 -12.29 1.01
C MET A 239 -25.97 -10.90 1.60
N LYS A 240 -26.00 -10.79 2.94
CA LYS A 240 -25.64 -9.55 3.64
C LYS A 240 -24.21 -9.12 3.31
N PRO A 241 -23.99 -7.84 2.93
CA PRO A 241 -22.68 -7.32 2.59
C PRO A 241 -21.74 -7.30 3.78
N VAL A 242 -20.48 -7.63 3.50
CA VAL A 242 -19.30 -7.46 4.33
C VAL A 242 -18.78 -6.04 4.09
N TYR A 243 -18.99 -5.19 5.08
CA TYR A 243 -18.60 -3.78 5.01
C TYR A 243 -17.11 -3.55 5.29
N ASP A 244 -16.47 -4.43 6.06
CA ASP A 244 -15.04 -4.35 6.38
C ASP A 244 -14.36 -5.68 6.03
N GLU A 245 -13.68 -5.69 4.89
CA GLU A 245 -13.03 -6.89 4.36
C GLU A 245 -11.85 -7.34 5.24
N LEU A 246 -11.11 -6.39 5.84
CA LEU A 246 -9.94 -6.69 6.65
C LEU A 246 -10.33 -7.25 8.03
N ARG A 247 -11.41 -6.76 8.64
CA ARG A 247 -11.92 -7.34 9.90
C ARG A 247 -12.44 -8.74 9.70
N PHE A 248 -13.13 -8.98 8.58
CA PHE A 248 -13.56 -10.33 8.23
C PHE A 248 -12.35 -11.25 7.99
N LEU A 249 -11.36 -10.80 7.22
CA LEU A 249 -10.10 -11.53 7.03
C LEU A 249 -9.41 -11.85 8.37
N HIS A 250 -9.34 -10.88 9.29
CA HIS A 250 -8.77 -11.09 10.62
C HIS A 250 -9.52 -12.19 11.39
N SER A 251 -10.85 -12.21 11.32
CA SER A 251 -11.66 -13.25 11.96
C SER A 251 -11.38 -14.66 11.39
N LEU A 252 -11.19 -14.76 10.08
CA LEU A 252 -10.81 -16.01 9.42
C LEU A 252 -9.40 -16.45 9.83
N CYS A 253 -8.44 -15.52 9.87
CA CYS A 253 -7.08 -15.80 10.33
C CYS A 253 -7.08 -16.31 11.77
N LYS A 254 -7.89 -15.70 12.65
CA LYS A 254 -8.04 -16.12 14.05
C LYS A 254 -8.67 -17.52 14.18
N ALA A 255 -9.64 -17.86 13.33
CA ALA A 255 -10.20 -19.20 13.28
C ALA A 255 -9.17 -20.23 12.79
N ALA A 256 -8.36 -19.88 11.79
CA ALA A 256 -7.29 -20.73 11.27
C ALA A 256 -6.19 -20.97 12.30
N GLN A 257 -5.76 -19.94 13.05
CA GLN A 257 -4.81 -20.08 14.15
C GLN A 257 -5.26 -21.07 15.23
N LYS A 258 -6.57 -21.18 15.46
CA LYS A 258 -7.16 -22.10 16.42
C LYS A 258 -7.40 -23.51 15.87
N GLY A 259 -7.22 -23.72 14.56
CA GLY A 259 -7.59 -24.97 13.88
C GLY A 259 -9.11 -25.16 13.74
N GLU A 260 -9.90 -24.11 13.90
CA GLU A 260 -11.38 -24.14 13.77
C GLU A 260 -11.85 -23.76 12.36
N PHE A 261 -10.92 -23.39 11.47
CA PHE A 261 -11.23 -22.94 10.13
C PHE A 261 -11.63 -24.10 9.23
N VAL A 262 -12.85 -24.04 8.69
CA VAL A 262 -13.38 -24.99 7.71
C VAL A 262 -13.81 -24.21 6.46
N PRO A 263 -13.15 -24.42 5.30
CA PRO A 263 -13.55 -23.79 4.05
C PRO A 263 -14.98 -24.18 3.66
N ASN A 264 -15.77 -23.20 3.17
CA ASN A 264 -17.14 -23.43 2.72
C ASN A 264 -17.40 -22.74 1.38
N LEU A 265 -17.43 -21.41 1.37
CA LEU A 265 -17.63 -20.64 0.14
C LEU A 265 -16.38 -20.65 -0.74
N GLY A 266 -15.20 -20.79 -0.12
CA GLY A 266 -13.91 -20.87 -0.81
C GLY A 266 -13.76 -22.10 -1.70
N ILE A 267 -14.48 -23.20 -1.43
CA ILE A 267 -14.41 -24.43 -2.24
C ILE A 267 -14.79 -24.13 -3.70
N LYS A 268 -15.88 -23.38 -3.91
CA LYS A 268 -16.33 -22.97 -5.25
C LYS A 268 -15.33 -22.05 -5.95
N VAL A 269 -14.58 -21.26 -5.19
CA VAL A 269 -13.54 -20.38 -5.73
C VAL A 269 -12.33 -21.20 -6.17
N VAL A 270 -11.93 -22.19 -5.37
CA VAL A 270 -10.85 -23.14 -5.72
C VAL A 270 -11.22 -23.91 -6.99
N GLU A 271 -12.41 -24.50 -7.05
CA GLU A 271 -12.92 -25.23 -8.22
C GLU A 271 -12.89 -24.36 -9.48
N ALA A 272 -13.45 -23.16 -9.41
CA ALA A 272 -13.47 -22.23 -10.56
C ALA A 272 -12.06 -21.83 -11.03
N ARG A 273 -11.07 -21.77 -10.13
CA ARG A 273 -9.68 -21.50 -10.50
C ARG A 273 -9.02 -22.70 -11.18
N GLN A 274 -9.26 -23.90 -10.66
CA GLN A 274 -8.77 -25.15 -11.29
C GLN A 274 -9.37 -25.35 -12.68
N GLU A 275 -10.66 -25.06 -12.85
CA GLU A 275 -11.33 -25.09 -14.16
C GLU A 275 -10.72 -24.09 -15.14
N ARG A 276 -10.49 -22.84 -14.71
CA ARG A 276 -9.83 -21.83 -15.55
C ARG A 276 -8.41 -22.24 -15.94
N ALA A 277 -7.63 -22.76 -15.00
CA ALA A 277 -6.28 -23.26 -15.27
C ALA A 277 -6.30 -24.41 -16.29
N SER A 278 -7.29 -25.30 -16.20
CA SER A 278 -7.47 -26.42 -17.14
C SER A 278 -7.99 -25.97 -18.52
N GLN A 279 -8.74 -24.87 -18.58
CA GLN A 279 -9.27 -24.29 -19.82
C GLN A 279 -8.29 -23.37 -20.54
N VAL A 280 -7.14 -23.02 -19.95
CA VAL A 280 -6.04 -22.41 -20.71
C VAL A 280 -5.58 -23.45 -21.72
N ARG A 281 -6.15 -23.34 -22.92
CA ARG A 281 -5.93 -24.22 -24.06
C ARG A 281 -4.41 -24.39 -24.24
N PRO A 282 -3.89 -25.63 -24.39
CA PRO A 282 -2.49 -25.83 -24.75
C PRO A 282 -2.14 -24.93 -25.94
N PRO A 283 -0.92 -24.38 -26.03
CA PRO A 283 -0.53 -23.57 -27.18
C PRO A 283 -0.88 -24.36 -28.43
N GLU A 284 -1.78 -23.82 -29.26
CA GLU A 284 -2.25 -24.49 -30.47
C GLU A 284 -1.04 -25.03 -31.23
N ASP A 285 -1.01 -26.34 -31.49
CA ASP A 285 0.09 -27.01 -32.19
C ASP A 285 0.48 -26.16 -33.41
N GLU A 286 1.77 -25.85 -33.57
CA GLU A 286 2.30 -25.03 -34.66
C GLU A 286 1.74 -25.44 -36.04
N ALA A 287 1.43 -26.73 -36.21
CA ALA A 287 0.80 -27.30 -37.40
C ALA A 287 -0.62 -26.77 -37.69
N GLN A 288 -1.43 -26.49 -36.66
CA GLN A 288 -2.76 -25.92 -36.82
C GLN A 288 -2.67 -24.44 -37.19
N LYS A 289 -1.77 -23.68 -36.56
CA LYS A 289 -1.49 -22.28 -36.94
C LYS A 289 -0.99 -22.14 -38.37
N ALA A 290 -0.12 -23.06 -38.82
CA ALA A 290 0.39 -23.08 -40.19
C ALA A 290 -0.75 -23.30 -41.20
N LYS A 291 -1.63 -24.29 -40.97
CA LYS A 291 -2.79 -24.54 -41.83
C LYS A 291 -3.75 -23.34 -41.90
N THR A 292 -4.03 -22.70 -40.75
CA THR A 292 -4.89 -21.51 -40.75
C THR A 292 -4.20 -20.29 -41.39
N ALA A 293 -2.87 -20.23 -41.41
CA ALA A 293 -2.13 -19.18 -42.09
C ALA A 293 -2.14 -19.36 -43.62
N GLU A 294 -2.00 -20.60 -44.10
CA GLU A 294 -2.09 -20.94 -45.53
C GLU A 294 -3.49 -20.66 -46.11
N GLU A 295 -4.56 -21.02 -45.40
CA GLU A 295 -5.93 -20.70 -45.82
C GLU A 295 -6.21 -19.19 -45.86
N ARG A 296 -5.64 -18.43 -44.91
CA ARG A 296 -5.71 -16.96 -44.92
C ARG A 296 -4.94 -16.35 -46.09
N ALA A 297 -3.76 -16.89 -46.43
CA ALA A 297 -3.00 -16.44 -47.59
C ALA A 297 -3.72 -16.73 -48.90
N HIS A 298 -4.32 -17.92 -49.03
CA HIS A 298 -5.08 -18.31 -50.22
C HIS A 298 -6.34 -17.44 -50.43
N SER A 299 -7.10 -17.18 -49.36
CA SER A 299 -8.27 -16.30 -49.43
C SER A 299 -7.90 -14.84 -49.76
N GLN A 300 -6.78 -14.33 -49.25
CA GLN A 300 -6.27 -13.01 -49.60
C GLN A 300 -5.81 -12.90 -51.05
N ALA A 301 -5.15 -13.95 -51.58
CA ALA A 301 -4.74 -14.00 -52.98
C ALA A 301 -5.95 -14.00 -53.91
N TYR A 302 -6.97 -14.82 -53.61
CA TYR A 302 -8.22 -14.84 -54.36
C TYR A 302 -8.93 -13.47 -54.34
N ALA A 303 -9.01 -12.82 -53.18
CA ALA A 303 -9.62 -11.49 -53.08
C ALA A 303 -8.86 -10.43 -53.90
N ARG A 304 -7.52 -10.49 -53.94
CA ARG A 304 -6.70 -9.59 -54.77
C ARG A 304 -6.94 -9.79 -56.26
N GLU A 305 -7.05 -11.04 -56.72
CA GLU A 305 -7.37 -11.31 -58.12
C GLU A 305 -8.76 -10.80 -58.51
N GLN A 306 -9.77 -10.97 -57.65
CA GLN A 306 -11.11 -10.44 -57.90
C GLN A 306 -11.10 -8.90 -57.97
N LEU A 307 -10.35 -8.24 -57.10
CA LEU A 307 -10.17 -6.78 -57.15
C LEU A 307 -9.43 -6.33 -58.41
N ALA A 308 -8.43 -7.08 -58.88
CA ALA A 308 -7.72 -6.76 -60.12
C ALA A 308 -8.65 -6.89 -61.34
N LYS A 309 -9.47 -7.95 -61.41
CA LYS A 309 -10.49 -8.11 -62.45
C LYS A 309 -11.51 -6.97 -62.45
N LEU A 310 -11.97 -6.56 -61.27
CA LEU A 310 -12.88 -5.42 -61.12
C LEU A 310 -12.23 -4.11 -61.59
N ARG A 311 -10.97 -3.85 -61.24
CA ARG A 311 -10.24 -2.66 -61.69
C ARG A 311 -10.04 -2.63 -63.21
N ALA A 312 -9.69 -3.76 -63.81
CA ALA A 312 -9.56 -3.88 -65.27
C ALA A 312 -10.90 -3.65 -65.99
N SER A 313 -12.01 -4.13 -65.43
CA SER A 313 -13.34 -3.92 -66.02
C SER A 313 -13.86 -2.48 -65.92
N LEU A 314 -13.26 -1.67 -65.03
CA LEU A 314 -13.64 -0.27 -64.79
C LEU A 314 -12.69 0.73 -65.49
N GLU A 315 -11.76 0.27 -66.34
CA GLU A 315 -10.72 1.08 -67.01
C GLU A 315 -9.97 2.04 -66.05
N MET A 316 -9.70 1.59 -64.83
CA MET A 316 -9.08 2.41 -63.77
C MET A 316 -7.53 2.46 -63.84
N ASP A 317 -6.92 1.97 -64.91
CA ASP A 317 -5.46 2.07 -65.12
C ASP A 317 -5.12 3.25 -66.05
N LYS A 318 -5.20 4.46 -65.51
CA LYS A 318 -4.45 5.65 -65.94
C LYS A 318 -3.98 6.43 -64.72
#